data_AF-A0A0A2X4R6-F1
#
_entry.id   AF-A0A0A2X4R6-F1
#
_cell.length_a   1.000
_cell.length_b   1.000
_cell.length_c   1.000
_cell.angle_alpha   90.00
_cell.angle_beta   90.00
_cell.angle_gamma   90.00
#
_symmetry.space_group_name_H-M   'P 1'
#
loop_
_entity.id
_entity.type
_entity.pdbx_description
1 polymer ?
#
loop_
_entity_poly.entity_id
_entity_poly.type
_entity_poly.pdbx_seq_one_letter_code
_entity_poly.pdbx_strand_id
1 'polypeptide(L)'
;MKSRDAAATPVPVPATHAAQQVAYAWQVAARDLRFTHPELHAQMTERVRKLLDVEVLDDPALEIRRLQAELDAVRTMLVSAAPMPTHPPPPATNDATPTRAALQAVADGARAFTDDEREWCVGEAMVLTGFSKTPVELLREGEAALARIVLVGSP
;
A
#
# COMPACT_ATOMS: atom_id res chain seq x y z
N MET A 1 5.79 -42.46 -9.86
CA MET A 1 5.04 -42.24 -8.61
C MET A 1 5.63 -41.00 -7.93
N LYS A 2 4.82 -39.93 -7.76
CA LYS A 2 5.05 -38.66 -7.02
C LYS A 2 6.19 -37.75 -7.55
N SER A 3 5.94 -36.63 -8.23
CA SER A 3 5.19 -35.39 -7.92
C SER A 3 5.98 -34.34 -7.13
N ARG A 4 6.18 -33.20 -7.82
CA ARG A 4 6.31 -31.81 -7.34
C ARG A 4 7.48 -31.47 -6.40
N ASP A 5 8.47 -30.79 -6.98
CA ASP A 5 8.96 -29.54 -6.41
C ASP A 5 8.95 -28.49 -7.53
N ALA A 6 7.82 -27.79 -7.64
CA ALA A 6 7.76 -26.56 -8.40
C ALA A 6 8.53 -25.53 -7.58
N ALA A 7 9.73 -25.17 -8.05
CA ALA A 7 10.51 -24.07 -7.51
C ALA A 7 9.61 -22.85 -7.40
N ALA A 8 9.19 -22.53 -6.18
CA ALA A 8 8.48 -21.30 -5.88
C ALA A 8 9.46 -20.16 -6.15
N THR A 9 9.27 -19.47 -7.26
CA THR A 9 9.97 -18.22 -7.55
C THR A 9 9.73 -17.29 -6.36
N PRO A 10 10.77 -16.85 -5.63
CA PRO A 10 10.58 -15.98 -4.49
C PRO A 10 9.97 -14.67 -5.00
N VAL A 11 8.72 -14.41 -4.64
CA VAL A 11 8.07 -13.13 -4.89
C VAL A 11 8.95 -12.06 -4.25
N PRO A 12 9.37 -11.02 -4.99
CA PRO A 12 10.23 -9.99 -4.44
C PRO A 12 9.48 -9.28 -3.32
N VAL A 13 9.90 -9.51 -2.07
CA VAL A 13 9.42 -8.75 -0.93
C VAL A 13 9.73 -7.28 -1.19
N PRO A 14 8.73 -6.39 -1.08
CA PRO A 14 8.98 -4.95 -1.19
C PRO A 14 10.13 -4.58 -0.26
N ALA A 15 11.09 -3.76 -0.71
CA ALA A 15 12.28 -3.42 0.06
C ALA A 15 11.94 -2.92 1.49
N THR A 16 10.79 -2.27 1.64
CA THR A 16 10.22 -1.84 2.92
C THR A 16 9.90 -3.00 3.87
N HIS A 17 9.35 -4.11 3.36
CA HIS A 17 9.02 -5.30 4.16
C HIS A 17 10.28 -6.05 4.61
N ALA A 18 11.32 -6.08 3.77
CA ALA A 18 12.61 -6.66 4.15
C ALA A 18 13.31 -5.82 5.24
N ALA A 19 13.31 -4.49 5.09
CA ALA A 19 13.87 -3.58 6.09
C ALA A 19 13.15 -3.67 7.46
N GLN A 20 11.82 -3.79 7.46
CA GLN A 20 11.02 -3.97 8.67
C GLN A 20 11.35 -5.27 9.41
N GLN A 21 11.51 -6.38 8.70
CA GLN A 21 11.88 -7.67 9.30
C GLN A 21 13.29 -7.61 9.93
N VAL A 22 14.24 -6.99 9.23
CA VAL A 22 15.60 -6.80 9.75
C VAL A 22 15.57 -5.93 11.00
N ALA A 23 14.84 -4.80 10.98
CA ALA A 23 14.69 -3.93 12.15
C ALA A 23 14.10 -4.68 13.35
N TYR A 24 13.07 -5.49 13.13
CA TYR A 24 12.46 -6.30 14.19
C TYR A 24 13.45 -7.33 14.78
N ALA A 25 14.19 -8.05 13.94
CA ALA A 25 15.18 -9.01 14.39
C ALA A 25 16.28 -8.36 15.25
N TRP A 26 16.78 -7.19 14.83
CA TRP A 26 17.74 -6.41 15.61
C TRP A 26 17.18 -5.93 16.95
N GLN A 27 15.91 -5.51 17.00
CA GLN A 27 15.26 -5.10 18.26
C GLN A 27 15.14 -6.26 19.26
N VAL A 28 14.74 -7.44 18.78
CA VAL A 28 14.64 -8.63 19.61
C VAL A 28 16.00 -9.01 20.18
N ALA A 29 17.03 -9.04 19.33
CA ALA A 29 18.40 -9.36 19.76
C ALA A 29 18.97 -8.32 20.74
N ALA A 30 18.75 -7.03 20.48
CA ALA A 30 19.20 -5.96 21.37
C ALA A 30 18.49 -6.01 22.74
N ARG A 31 17.20 -6.35 22.76
CA ARG A 31 16.45 -6.53 24.00
C ARG A 31 17.00 -7.70 24.81
N ASP A 32 17.25 -8.84 24.17
CA ASP A 32 17.85 -10.00 24.83
C ASP A 32 19.24 -9.67 25.40
N LEU A 33 20.07 -8.97 24.62
CA LEU A 33 21.38 -8.50 25.04
C LEU A 33 21.30 -7.56 26.25
N ARG A 34 20.32 -6.66 26.30
CA ARG A 34 20.10 -5.74 27.44
C ARG A 34 19.90 -6.50 28.76
N PHE A 35 19.25 -7.65 28.72
CA PHE A 35 18.95 -8.45 29.91
C PHE A 35 20.05 -9.46 30.24
N THR A 36 20.71 -10.04 29.23
CA THR A 36 21.73 -11.09 29.42
C THR A 36 23.14 -10.52 29.60
N HIS A 37 23.48 -9.43 28.90
CA HIS A 37 24.82 -8.83 28.87
C HIS A 37 24.72 -7.29 28.82
N PRO A 38 24.33 -6.64 29.93
CA PRO A 38 24.05 -5.19 29.97
C PRO A 38 25.26 -4.33 29.58
N GLU A 39 26.48 -4.78 29.85
CA GLU A 39 27.72 -4.11 29.48
C GLU A 39 27.98 -4.09 27.96
N LEU A 40 27.61 -5.16 27.25
CA LEU A 40 27.71 -5.22 25.79
C LEU A 40 26.62 -4.37 25.15
N HIS A 41 25.41 -4.39 25.72
CA HIS A 41 24.34 -3.50 25.29
C HIS A 41 24.72 -2.03 25.45
N ALA A 42 25.31 -1.62 26.58
CA ALA A 42 25.76 -0.24 26.80
C ALA A 42 26.83 0.20 25.79
N GLN A 43 27.82 -0.66 25.52
CA GLN A 43 28.86 -0.39 24.51
C GLN A 43 28.28 -0.28 23.10
N MET A 44 27.32 -1.14 22.76
CA MET A 44 26.62 -1.10 21.48
C MET A 44 25.81 0.19 21.35
N THR A 45 25.03 0.58 22.37
CA THR A 45 24.26 1.83 22.40
C THR A 45 25.17 3.05 22.22
N GLU A 46 26.31 3.10 22.91
CA GLU A 46 27.28 4.18 22.76
C GLU A 46 27.87 4.26 21.34
N ARG A 47 28.12 3.11 20.70
CA ARG A 47 28.64 3.06 19.35
C ARG A 47 27.60 3.46 18.30
N VAL A 48 26.33 3.07 18.50
CA VAL A 48 25.20 3.52 17.67
C VAL A 48 25.02 5.02 17.78
N ARG A 49 25.07 5.55 19.01
CA ARG A 49 24.97 6.98 19.29
C ARG A 49 26.02 7.80 18.53
N LYS A 50 27.28 7.34 18.56
CA LYS A 50 28.38 7.94 17.81
C LYS A 50 28.21 7.85 16.30
N LEU A 51 27.70 6.74 15.78
CA LEU A 51 27.49 6.55 14.34
C LEU A 51 26.36 7.41 13.79
N LEU A 52 25.33 7.66 14.60
CA LEU A 52 24.17 8.47 14.24
C LEU A 52 24.36 9.96 14.54
N ASP A 53 25.46 10.33 15.21
CA ASP A 53 25.76 11.70 15.64
C ASP A 53 24.62 12.34 16.47
N VAL A 54 24.03 11.56 17.38
CA VAL A 54 22.95 12.00 18.27
C VAL A 54 23.43 12.00 19.72
N GLU A 55 22.97 12.93 20.56
CA GLU A 55 23.38 12.94 21.98
C GLU A 55 22.55 11.99 22.85
N VAL A 56 21.29 11.74 22.46
CA VAL A 56 20.34 10.89 23.16
C VAL A 56 19.63 10.01 22.14
N LEU A 57 19.55 8.71 22.44
CA LEU A 57 18.70 7.78 21.73
C LEU A 57 17.45 7.60 22.57
N ASP A 58 16.33 8.18 22.13
CA ASP A 58 15.01 7.86 22.69
C ASP A 58 14.75 6.36 22.55
N ASP A 59 13.94 5.78 23.46
CA ASP A 59 13.62 4.35 23.39
C ASP A 59 12.88 4.07 22.06
N PRO A 60 13.54 3.40 21.10
CA PRO A 60 12.98 3.23 19.78
C PRO A 60 11.70 2.38 19.81
N ALA A 61 11.51 1.55 20.84
CA ALA A 61 10.28 0.78 21.00
C ALA A 61 9.10 1.66 21.44
N LEU A 62 9.33 2.71 22.24
CA LEU A 62 8.29 3.67 22.59
C LEU A 62 7.92 4.55 21.41
N GLU A 63 8.93 5.01 20.67
CA GLU A 63 8.71 5.84 19.49
C GLU A 63 7.98 5.08 18.37
N ILE A 64 8.37 3.83 18.10
CA ILE A 64 7.67 2.98 17.13
C ILE A 64 6.23 2.71 17.56
N ARG A 65 5.98 2.42 18.84
CA ARG A 65 4.61 2.21 19.34
C ARG A 65 3.75 3.46 19.20
N ARG A 66 4.33 4.64 19.48
CA ARG A 66 3.66 5.92 19.29
C ARG A 66 3.30 6.13 17.82
N LEU A 67 4.27 5.97 16.91
CA LEU A 67 4.07 6.14 15.48
C LEU A 67 3.06 5.14 14.91
N GLN A 68 3.07 3.89 15.40
CA GLN A 68 2.07 2.88 15.05
C GLN A 68 0.67 3.28 15.53
N ALA A 69 0.54 3.79 16.75
CA ALA A 69 -0.74 4.27 17.27
C ALA A 69 -1.27 5.49 16.50
N GLU A 70 -0.39 6.41 16.09
CA GLU A 70 -0.75 7.55 15.23
C GLU A 70 -1.22 7.08 13.85
N LEU A 71 -0.53 6.11 13.24
CA LEU A 71 -0.93 5.50 11.96
C LEU A 71 -2.28 4.77 12.07
N ASP A 72 -2.50 4.01 13.14
CA ASP A 72 -3.77 3.31 13.37
C ASP A 72 -4.92 4.29 13.62
N ALA A 73 -4.66 5.39 14.33
CA ALA A 73 -5.65 6.45 14.53
C ALA A 73 -6.03 7.13 13.21
N VAL A 74 -5.04 7.48 12.37
CA VAL A 74 -5.28 8.06 11.04
C VAL A 74 -6.02 7.07 10.14
N ARG A 75 -5.61 5.80 10.15
CA ARG A 75 -6.31 4.74 9.40
C ARG A 75 -7.75 4.56 9.87
N THR A 76 -7.98 4.63 11.18
CA THR A 76 -9.32 4.57 11.77
C THR A 76 -10.15 5.80 11.42
N MET A 77 -9.56 7.00 11.39
CA MET A 77 -10.23 8.22 10.91
C MET A 77 -10.63 8.12 9.44
N LEU A 78 -9.74 7.59 8.59
CA LEU A 78 -10.03 7.35 7.18
C LEU A 78 -11.15 6.31 6.98
N VAL A 79 -11.30 5.36 7.91
CA VAL A 79 -12.36 4.33 7.89
C VAL A 79 -13.67 4.79 8.57
N SER A 80 -13.59 5.67 9.57
CA SER A 80 -14.72 6.12 10.40
C SER A 80 -15.33 7.44 9.94
N ALA A 81 -14.78 8.06 8.90
CA ALA A 81 -15.46 9.10 8.15
C ALA A 81 -16.68 8.51 7.41
N ALA A 82 -17.81 8.37 8.12
CA ALA A 82 -19.15 8.20 7.55
C ALA A 82 -19.72 9.59 7.18
N PRO A 83 -20.70 9.69 6.24
CA PRO A 83 -20.95 10.90 5.46
C PRO A 83 -21.54 12.04 6.31
N MET A 84 -21.06 13.26 6.09
CA MET A 84 -21.57 14.50 6.69
C MET A 84 -23.01 14.82 6.23
N PRO A 85 -23.81 15.57 7.04
CA PRO A 85 -25.20 15.87 6.73
C PRO A 85 -25.34 16.83 5.53
N THR A 86 -26.46 16.68 4.83
CA THR A 86 -26.88 17.35 3.60
C THR A 86 -26.73 18.88 3.64
N HIS A 87 -25.64 19.36 3.07
CA HIS A 87 -25.57 20.67 2.44
C HIS A 87 -26.58 20.70 1.27
N PRO A 88 -27.25 21.83 0.95
CA PRO A 88 -27.98 21.94 -0.32
C PRO A 88 -27.04 21.51 -1.45
N PRO A 89 -27.54 20.76 -2.44
CA PRO A 89 -26.70 19.98 -3.33
C PRO A 89 -25.59 20.87 -3.90
N PRO A 90 -24.31 20.53 -3.69
CA PRO A 90 -23.26 21.14 -4.49
C PRO A 90 -23.58 20.86 -5.96
N PRO A 91 -23.26 21.77 -6.90
CA PRO A 91 -23.38 21.45 -8.32
C PRO A 91 -22.65 20.13 -8.58
N ALA A 92 -23.35 19.18 -9.22
CA ALA A 92 -22.95 17.78 -9.41
C ALA A 92 -21.43 17.62 -9.49
N THR A 93 -20.84 17.11 -8.40
CA THR A 93 -19.44 16.69 -8.42
C THR A 93 -19.44 15.35 -9.14
N ASN A 94 -18.84 15.32 -10.32
CA ASN A 94 -18.84 14.18 -11.23
C ASN A 94 -18.63 12.84 -10.49
N ASP A 95 -19.62 11.96 -10.55
CA ASP A 95 -19.47 10.54 -10.25
C ASP A 95 -18.48 9.96 -11.29
N ALA A 96 -17.18 10.10 -11.02
CA ALA A 96 -16.11 9.61 -11.89
C ALA A 96 -16.06 8.08 -11.98
N THR A 97 -16.83 7.39 -11.13
CA THR A 97 -16.98 5.94 -11.17
C THR A 97 -17.98 5.56 -12.28
N PRO A 98 -17.54 4.95 -13.39
CA PRO A 98 -18.44 4.54 -14.44
C PRO A 98 -19.35 3.40 -13.95
N THR A 99 -20.63 3.50 -14.25
CA THR A 99 -21.57 2.41 -13.99
C THR A 99 -21.21 1.16 -14.78
N ARG A 100 -21.65 -0.01 -14.33
CA ARG A 100 -21.46 -1.28 -15.07
C ARG A 100 -21.97 -1.21 -16.51
N ALA A 101 -23.10 -0.53 -16.74
CA ALA A 101 -23.64 -0.32 -18.09
C ALA A 101 -22.73 0.59 -18.94
N ALA A 102 -22.13 1.62 -18.35
CA ALA A 102 -21.16 2.48 -19.01
C ALA A 102 -19.89 1.71 -19.40
N LEU A 103 -19.34 0.92 -18.47
CA LEU A 103 -18.20 0.05 -18.71
C LEU A 103 -18.49 -0.94 -19.85
N GLN A 104 -19.67 -1.55 -19.87
CA GLN A 104 -20.07 -2.46 -20.93
C GLN A 104 -20.14 -1.74 -22.30
N ALA A 105 -20.75 -0.57 -22.36
CA ALA A 105 -20.82 0.22 -23.59
C ALA A 105 -19.44 0.61 -24.12
N VAL A 106 -18.46 0.90 -23.25
CA VAL A 106 -17.08 1.18 -23.65
C VAL A 106 -16.34 -0.09 -24.09
N ALA A 107 -16.55 -1.21 -23.38
CA ALA A 107 -15.98 -2.50 -23.76
C ALA A 107 -16.45 -2.97 -25.14
N ASP A 108 -17.70 -2.65 -25.49
CA ASP A 108 -18.32 -2.93 -26.79
C ASP A 108 -17.96 -1.88 -27.86
N GLY A 109 -17.25 -0.81 -27.49
CA GLY A 109 -16.87 0.29 -28.39
C GLY A 109 -18.05 1.20 -28.79
N ALA A 110 -19.19 1.09 -28.12
CA ALA A 110 -20.37 1.93 -28.35
C ALA A 110 -20.24 3.33 -27.74
N ARG A 111 -19.26 3.52 -26.85
CA ARG A 111 -19.00 4.74 -26.08
C ARG A 111 -17.51 4.88 -25.78
N ALA A 112 -17.04 6.11 -25.58
CA ALA A 112 -15.74 6.43 -24.99
C ALA A 112 -15.89 6.88 -23.53
N PHE A 113 -14.83 6.73 -22.73
CA PHE A 113 -14.81 7.28 -21.38
C PHE A 113 -14.75 8.81 -21.40
N THR A 114 -15.30 9.44 -20.35
CA THR A 114 -14.91 10.81 -20.02
C THR A 114 -13.48 10.84 -19.47
N ASP A 115 -12.85 12.02 -19.41
CA ASP A 115 -11.50 12.14 -18.85
C ASP A 115 -11.44 11.64 -17.39
N ASP A 116 -12.43 12.01 -16.58
CA ASP A 116 -12.56 11.59 -15.18
C ASP A 116 -12.77 10.07 -15.05
N GLU A 117 -13.64 9.48 -15.88
CA GLU A 117 -13.89 8.02 -15.89
C GLU A 117 -12.65 7.24 -16.32
N ARG A 118 -11.90 7.78 -17.28
CA ARG A 118 -10.67 7.15 -17.78
C ARG A 118 -9.59 7.15 -16.70
N GLU A 119 -9.39 8.27 -16.01
CA GLU A 119 -8.43 8.36 -14.91
C GLU A 119 -8.77 7.37 -13.79
N TRP A 120 -10.04 7.29 -13.40
CA TRP A 120 -10.52 6.32 -12.44
C TRP A 120 -10.29 4.87 -12.90
N CYS A 121 -10.67 4.54 -14.15
CA CYS A 121 -10.52 3.19 -14.70
C CYS A 121 -9.05 2.76 -14.81
N VAL A 122 -8.14 3.69 -15.12
CA VAL A 122 -6.70 3.40 -15.14
C VAL A 122 -6.21 3.01 -13.74
N GLY A 123 -6.60 3.75 -12.71
CA GLY A 123 -6.25 3.44 -11.32
C GLY A 123 -6.74 2.06 -10.89
N GLU A 124 -8.02 1.76 -11.14
CA GLU A 124 -8.61 0.47 -10.81
C GLU A 124 -7.98 -0.69 -11.59
N ALA A 125 -7.72 -0.52 -12.89
CA ALA A 125 -7.08 -1.54 -13.70
C ALA A 125 -5.63 -1.84 -13.24
N MET A 126 -4.91 -0.85 -12.72
CA MET A 126 -3.61 -1.09 -12.10
C MET A 126 -3.72 -1.98 -10.87
N VAL A 127 -4.69 -1.73 -9.99
CA VAL A 127 -4.95 -2.57 -8.80
C VAL A 127 -5.32 -3.99 -9.22
N LEU A 128 -6.25 -4.13 -10.18
CA LEU A 128 -6.73 -5.43 -10.66
C LEU A 128 -5.67 -6.26 -11.40
N THR A 129 -4.69 -5.60 -12.02
CA THR A 129 -3.53 -6.26 -12.65
C THR A 129 -2.36 -6.46 -11.68
N GLY A 130 -2.54 -6.15 -10.38
CA GLY A 130 -1.49 -6.27 -9.37
C GLY A 130 -0.28 -5.39 -9.67
N PHE A 131 -0.50 -4.22 -10.28
CA PHE A 131 0.53 -3.28 -10.73
C PHE A 131 1.51 -3.87 -11.78
N SER A 132 1.12 -4.95 -12.46
CA SER A 132 1.94 -5.57 -13.52
C SER A 132 1.95 -4.75 -14.82
N LYS A 133 1.03 -3.78 -14.96
CA LYS A 133 0.96 -2.85 -16.09
C LYS A 133 1.00 -1.40 -15.59
N THR A 134 1.72 -0.56 -16.32
CA THR A 134 1.77 0.89 -16.09
C THR A 134 0.55 1.59 -16.70
N PRO A 135 0.21 2.82 -16.27
CA PRO A 135 -0.86 3.63 -16.87
C PRO A 135 -0.74 3.75 -18.40
N VAL A 136 0.48 3.96 -18.89
CA VAL A 136 0.75 4.15 -20.32
C VAL A 136 0.49 2.87 -21.12
N GLU A 137 0.83 1.71 -20.56
CA GLU A 137 0.58 0.41 -21.19
C GLU A 137 -0.93 0.11 -21.24
N LEU A 138 -1.65 0.39 -20.16
CA LEU A 138 -3.11 0.24 -20.10
C LEU A 138 -3.83 1.12 -21.12
N LEU A 139 -3.41 2.39 -21.25
CA LEU A 139 -3.99 3.31 -22.24
C LEU A 139 -3.64 2.93 -23.69
N ARG A 140 -2.45 2.35 -23.92
CA ARG A 140 -2.04 1.87 -25.25
C ARG A 140 -2.88 0.69 -25.75
N GLU A 141 -3.38 -0.15 -24.83
CA GLU A 141 -4.31 -1.24 -25.15
C GLU A 141 -5.73 -0.76 -25.52
N GLY A 142 -6.03 0.51 -25.21
CA GLY A 142 -7.26 1.19 -25.57
C GLY A 142 -8.37 1.07 -24.52
N GLU A 143 -9.33 1.98 -24.59
CA GLU A 143 -10.40 2.12 -23.58
C GLU A 143 -11.29 0.87 -23.48
N ALA A 144 -11.53 0.17 -24.59
CA ALA A 144 -12.32 -1.06 -24.57
C ALA A 144 -11.62 -2.19 -23.79
N ALA A 145 -10.28 -2.29 -23.88
CA ALA A 145 -9.52 -3.27 -23.11
C ALA A 145 -9.49 -2.89 -21.63
N LEU A 146 -9.31 -1.60 -21.35
CA LEU A 146 -9.37 -1.04 -20.00
C LEU A 146 -10.73 -1.33 -19.33
N ALA A 147 -11.84 -1.08 -20.03
CA ALA A 147 -13.18 -1.34 -19.53
C ALA A 147 -13.42 -2.83 -19.21
N ARG A 148 -12.90 -3.75 -20.04
CA ARG A 148 -13.01 -5.20 -19.79
C ARG A 148 -12.27 -5.63 -18.53
N ILE A 149 -11.09 -5.07 -18.26
CA ILE A 149 -10.34 -5.37 -17.03
C ILE A 149 -11.18 -4.99 -15.81
N VAL A 150 -11.73 -3.78 -15.80
CA VAL A 150 -12.56 -3.28 -14.69
C VAL A 150 -13.86 -4.09 -14.54
N LEU A 151 -14.53 -4.45 -15.64
CA LEU A 151 -15.75 -5.27 -15.60
C LEU A 151 -15.54 -6.67 -15.00
N VAL A 152 -14.40 -7.29 -15.29
CA VAL A 152 -14.08 -8.64 -14.79
C VAL A 152 -13.69 -8.60 -13.30
N GLY A 153 -13.01 -7.54 -12.88
CA GLY A 153 -12.55 -7.37 -11.49
C GLY A 153 -13.59 -6.79 -10.54
N SER A 154 -14.64 -6.15 -11.06
CA SER A 154 -15.73 -5.57 -10.27
C SER A 154 -16.78 -6.65 -9.92
N PRO A 155 -17.12 -6.85 -8.63
CA PRO A 155 -18.09 -7.87 -8.20
C PRO A 155 -19.50 -7.69 -8.78
#